data_AF-A0A202ED68-F1
#
_entry.id   AF-A0A202ED68-F1
#
_cell.length_a   1.000
_cell.length_b   1.000
_cell.length_c   1.000
_cell.angle_alpha   90.00
_cell.angle_beta   90.00
_cell.angle_gamma   90.00
#
_symmetry.space_group_name_H-M   'P 1'
#
loop_
_entity.id
_entity.type
_entity.pdbx_description
1 polymer ?
#
loop_
_entity_poly.entity_id
_entity_poly.type
_entity_poly.pdbx_seq_one_letter_code
_entity_poly.pdbx_strand_id
1 'polypeptide(L)'
;MTSHSPFRVVCLAGPSDSGKTTLVEELIPRLIDDDTSVGTVKSIHHDIEIDTPGTDTHRHRTAGAETVVGITPELTFDISSQGKRNPPEPPASFASLLEDDPEQQALAATLARLERRGYDIVLVEGFTEAPLPTILVGDRSPDAVGGPVIGRREDGLEALITSVQALEDVRDTS
;
A
#
# COMPACT_ATOMS: atom_id res chain seq x y z
N MET A 1 -11.30 -23.84 -12.70
CA MET A 1 -10.08 -23.08 -12.38
C MET A 1 -10.53 -21.64 -12.31
N THR A 2 -10.81 -21.11 -11.12
CA THR A 2 -11.06 -19.68 -10.95
C THR A 2 -9.73 -19.00 -11.23
N SER A 3 -9.62 -18.32 -12.36
CA SER A 3 -8.50 -17.42 -12.61
C SER A 3 -8.57 -16.35 -11.53
N HIS A 4 -7.66 -16.38 -10.55
CA HIS A 4 -7.53 -15.24 -9.65
C HIS A 4 -6.98 -14.07 -10.46
N SER A 5 -7.60 -12.91 -10.33
CA SER A 5 -7.04 -11.65 -10.82
C SER A 5 -5.63 -11.47 -10.23
N PRO A 6 -4.67 -10.96 -11.00
CA PRO A 6 -3.31 -10.78 -10.52
C PRO A 6 -3.26 -9.70 -9.44
N PHE A 7 -2.44 -9.92 -8.41
CA PHE A 7 -2.22 -8.97 -7.32
C PHE A 7 -1.15 -7.94 -7.72
N ARG A 8 -1.57 -6.72 -8.04
CA ARG A 8 -0.70 -5.67 -8.57
C ARG A 8 -0.38 -4.62 -7.52
N VAL A 9 0.88 -4.21 -7.44
CA VAL A 9 1.34 -3.19 -6.49
C VAL A 9 2.12 -2.11 -7.24
N VAL A 10 1.79 -0.85 -6.98
CA VAL A 10 2.49 0.29 -7.57
C VAL A 10 2.76 1.35 -6.50
N CYS A 11 4.01 1.81 -6.46
CA CYS A 11 4.44 2.90 -5.61
C CYS A 11 4.27 4.26 -6.29
N LEU A 12 4.00 5.31 -5.50
CA LEU A 12 4.06 6.69 -5.93
C LEU A 12 5.21 7.39 -5.19
N ALA A 13 6.21 7.83 -5.96
CA ALA A 13 7.42 8.45 -5.42
C ALA A 13 7.59 9.89 -5.93
N GLY A 14 7.86 10.81 -5.00
CA GLY A 14 7.98 12.23 -5.30
C GLY A 14 8.24 13.06 -4.05
N PRO A 15 8.75 14.30 -4.17
CA PRO A 15 8.93 15.20 -3.04
C PRO A 15 7.64 15.42 -2.25
N SER A 16 7.75 15.89 -1.00
CA SER A 16 6.58 16.37 -0.25
C SER A 16 5.84 17.44 -1.06
N ASP A 17 4.50 17.43 -1.00
CA ASP A 17 3.63 18.34 -1.73
C ASP A 17 3.73 18.30 -3.27
N SER A 18 4.34 17.26 -3.87
CA SER A 18 4.35 17.08 -5.33
C SER A 18 3.01 16.66 -5.94
N GLY A 19 1.99 16.44 -5.09
CA GLY A 19 0.65 16.02 -5.51
C GLY A 19 0.47 14.50 -5.67
N LYS A 20 1.27 13.70 -4.95
CA LYS A 20 1.09 12.22 -4.88
C LYS A 20 -0.33 11.85 -4.45
N THR A 21 -0.81 12.43 -3.35
CA THR A 21 -2.15 12.15 -2.83
C THR A 21 -3.24 12.51 -3.84
N THR A 22 -3.09 13.63 -4.56
CA THR A 22 -3.99 14.00 -5.65
C THR A 22 -4.00 12.94 -6.77
N LEU A 23 -2.83 12.43 -7.16
CA LEU A 23 -2.76 11.37 -8.18
C LEU A 23 -3.39 10.06 -7.69
N VAL A 24 -3.22 9.70 -6.41
CA VAL A 24 -3.91 8.54 -5.81
C VAL A 24 -5.43 8.71 -5.89
N GLU A 25 -5.96 9.87 -5.51
CA GLU A 25 -7.40 10.18 -5.59
C GLU A 25 -7.93 10.13 -7.02
N GLU A 26 -7.12 10.51 -8.02
CA GLU A 26 -7.48 10.44 -9.43
C GLU A 26 -7.45 9.00 -9.98
N LEU A 27 -6.50 8.16 -9.54
CA LEU A 27 -6.33 6.78 -10.00
C LEU A 27 -7.40 5.83 -9.45
N ILE A 28 -7.71 5.91 -8.15
CA ILE A 28 -8.64 4.98 -7.47
C ILE A 28 -9.96 4.80 -8.23
N PRO A 29 -10.74 5.85 -8.55
CA PRO A 29 -12.05 5.66 -9.18
C PRO A 29 -11.97 5.17 -10.62
N ARG A 30 -10.79 5.18 -11.26
CA ARG A 30 -10.58 4.69 -12.63
C ARG A 30 -9.99 3.29 -12.69
N LEU A 31 -9.39 2.83 -11.60
CA LEU A 31 -8.88 1.47 -11.44
C LEU A 31 -9.92 0.52 -10.83
N ILE A 32 -10.94 1.06 -10.15
CA ILE A 32 -12.09 0.29 -9.67
C ILE A 32 -13.04 0.00 -10.83
N ASP A 33 -13.44 -1.25 -10.96
CA ASP A 33 -14.55 -1.71 -11.79
C ASP A 33 -15.34 -2.82 -11.06
N ASP A 34 -16.27 -3.50 -11.73
CA ASP A 34 -17.13 -4.52 -11.11
C ASP A 34 -16.36 -5.72 -10.54
N ASP A 35 -15.15 -5.99 -11.03
CA ASP A 35 -14.32 -7.16 -10.66
C ASP A 35 -12.93 -6.77 -10.12
N THR A 36 -12.63 -5.47 -9.99
CA THR A 36 -11.34 -4.94 -9.55
C THR A 36 -11.49 -4.06 -8.31
N SER A 37 -10.85 -4.48 -7.23
CA SER A 37 -10.82 -3.78 -5.96
C SER A 37 -9.46 -3.14 -5.69
N VAL A 38 -9.48 -1.90 -5.16
CA VAL A 38 -8.28 -1.08 -4.95
C VAL A 38 -8.06 -0.83 -3.46
N GLY A 39 -6.88 -1.19 -2.97
CA GLY A 39 -6.38 -0.85 -1.64
C GLY A 39 -5.34 0.27 -1.70
N THR A 40 -5.09 0.93 -0.57
CA THR A 40 -4.04 1.93 -0.45
C THR A 40 -3.17 1.68 0.77
N VAL A 41 -1.89 2.03 0.66
CA VAL A 41 -0.93 2.05 1.77
C VAL A 41 -0.25 3.40 1.75
N LYS A 42 -0.20 4.07 2.90
CA LYS A 42 0.55 5.32 3.06
C LYS A 42 1.62 5.14 4.11
N SER A 43 2.86 5.45 3.74
CA SER A 43 3.97 5.53 4.68
C SER A 43 3.86 6.79 5.52
N ILE A 44 3.62 6.63 6.82
CA ILE A 44 3.63 7.73 7.80
C ILE A 44 4.94 7.64 8.59
N HIS A 45 5.63 8.76 8.75
CA HIS A 45 6.96 8.82 9.40
C HIS A 45 6.91 9.21 10.88
N HIS A 46 5.73 9.56 11.40
CA HIS A 46 5.51 9.89 12.80
C HIS A 46 4.33 9.09 13.38
N ASP A 47 4.37 8.82 14.68
CA ASP A 47 3.25 8.18 15.37
C ASP A 47 2.01 9.11 15.34
N ILE A 48 0.83 8.52 15.18
CA ILE A 48 -0.46 9.22 15.16
C ILE A 48 -1.44 8.56 16.13
N GLU A 49 -2.32 9.35 16.73
CA GLU A 49 -3.47 8.82 17.47
C GLU A 49 -4.66 8.73 16.52
N ILE A 50 -5.01 7.51 16.12
CA ILE A 50 -6.07 7.23 15.14
C ILE A 50 -7.45 7.05 15.76
N ASP A 51 -7.52 6.84 17.09
CA ASP A 51 -8.75 6.62 17.82
C ASP A 51 -8.97 7.73 18.86
N THR A 52 -10.19 7.91 19.34
CA THR A 52 -10.50 8.94 20.32
C THR A 52 -10.06 8.48 21.72
N PRO A 53 -9.19 9.23 22.43
CA PRO A 53 -8.78 8.87 23.77
C PRO A 53 -9.95 8.67 24.73
N GLY A 54 -9.97 7.51 25.41
CA GLY A 54 -10.97 7.16 26.41
C GLY A 54 -12.20 6.40 25.90
N THR A 55 -12.37 6.24 24.59
CA THR A 55 -13.41 5.35 24.02
C THR A 55 -13.07 3.88 24.24
N ASP A 56 -14.03 2.98 24.02
CA ASP A 56 -13.84 1.55 24.28
C ASP A 56 -12.74 0.93 23.42
N THR A 57 -12.69 1.22 22.12
CA THR A 57 -11.65 0.72 21.21
C THR A 57 -10.27 1.26 21.58
N HIS A 58 -10.18 2.53 21.98
CA HIS A 58 -8.94 3.10 22.50
C HIS A 58 -8.51 2.39 23.78
N ARG A 59 -9.44 2.18 24.73
CA ARG A 59 -9.16 1.47 25.99
C ARG A 59 -8.70 0.04 25.74
N HIS A 60 -9.31 -0.69 24.81
CA HIS A 60 -8.86 -2.03 24.42
C HIS A 60 -7.41 -2.03 23.92
N ARG A 61 -7.06 -1.08 23.04
CA ARG A 61 -5.69 -0.92 22.52
C ARG A 61 -4.71 -0.61 23.64
N THR A 62 -5.02 0.37 24.49
CA THR A 62 -4.14 0.76 25.62
C THR A 62 -4.00 -0.34 26.68
N ALA A 63 -4.98 -1.23 26.79
CA ALA A 63 -4.90 -2.41 27.67
C ALA A 63 -3.97 -3.51 27.13
N GLY A 64 -3.45 -3.36 25.90
CA GLY A 64 -2.49 -4.28 25.30
C GLY A 64 -3.09 -5.24 24.27
N ALA A 65 -4.31 -5.00 23.78
CA ALA A 65 -4.81 -5.76 22.64
C ALA A 65 -3.88 -5.53 21.43
N GLU A 66 -3.37 -6.63 20.86
CA GLU A 66 -2.52 -6.57 19.67
C GLU A 66 -3.28 -6.07 18.44
N THR A 67 -4.56 -6.43 18.34
CA THR A 67 -5.46 -5.98 17.29
C THR A 67 -6.79 -5.55 17.91
N VAL A 68 -7.29 -4.38 17.50
CA VAL A 68 -8.61 -3.88 17.85
C VAL A 68 -9.41 -3.65 16.57
N VAL A 69 -10.57 -4.28 16.47
CA VAL A 69 -11.49 -4.13 15.33
C VAL A 69 -12.75 -3.41 15.81
N GLY A 70 -13.07 -2.29 15.18
CA GLY A 70 -14.33 -1.58 15.38
C GLY A 70 -15.21 -1.76 14.16
N ILE A 71 -16.49 -2.08 14.38
CA ILE A 71 -17.49 -2.28 13.34
C ILE A 71 -18.65 -1.32 13.61
N THR A 72 -18.89 -0.41 12.68
CA THR A 72 -20.04 0.49 12.66
C THR A 72 -21.01 0.04 11.55
N PRO A 73 -22.22 0.62 11.45
CA PRO A 73 -23.15 0.28 10.37
C PRO A 73 -22.59 0.43 8.96
N GLU A 74 -21.61 1.31 8.75
CA GLU A 74 -21.10 1.68 7.42
C GLU A 74 -19.59 1.47 7.28
N LEU A 75 -18.84 1.34 8.38
CA LEU A 75 -17.39 1.32 8.37
C LEU A 75 -16.85 0.24 9.32
N THR A 76 -15.86 -0.50 8.85
CA THR A 76 -15.01 -1.31 9.72
C THR A 76 -13.60 -0.74 9.72
N PHE A 77 -13.01 -0.62 10.90
CA PHE A 77 -11.61 -0.25 11.05
C PHE A 77 -10.89 -1.30 11.89
N ASP A 78 -9.58 -1.38 11.69
CA ASP A 78 -8.72 -2.38 12.32
C ASP A 78 -7.39 -1.71 12.66
N ILE A 79 -7.06 -1.70 13.95
CA ILE A 79 -5.88 -1.10 14.53
C ILE A 79 -4.94 -2.20 15.01
N SER A 80 -3.73 -2.24 14.46
CA SER A 80 -2.64 -3.09 14.94
C SER A 80 -1.68 -2.28 15.81
N SER A 81 -1.21 -2.86 16.91
CA SER A 81 -0.14 -2.29 17.73
C SER A 81 1.26 -2.51 17.14
N GLN A 82 1.38 -3.27 16.06
CA GLN A 82 2.62 -3.52 15.33
C GLN A 82 2.78 -2.55 14.16
N GLY A 83 3.72 -1.62 14.28
CA GLY A 83 4.14 -0.71 13.22
C GLY A 83 5.54 -1.04 12.68
N LYS A 84 6.13 -0.13 11.89
CA LYS A 84 7.45 -0.31 11.23
C LYS A 84 8.60 -0.73 12.15
N ARG A 85 8.51 -0.45 13.45
CA ARG A 85 9.55 -0.82 14.43
C ARG A 85 9.56 -2.30 14.82
N ASN A 86 8.42 -2.97 14.70
CA ASN A 86 8.26 -4.38 15.04
C ASN A 86 7.13 -4.96 14.18
N PRO A 87 7.33 -5.07 12.86
CA PRO A 87 6.32 -5.59 11.97
C PRO A 87 6.11 -7.09 12.20
N PRO A 88 4.91 -7.63 11.88
CA PRO A 88 4.71 -9.06 11.84
C PRO A 88 5.55 -9.66 10.72
N GLU A 89 6.02 -10.91 10.90
CA GLU A 89 6.73 -11.63 9.85
C GLU A 89 5.81 -11.83 8.63
N PRO A 90 6.20 -11.35 7.44
CA PRO A 90 5.43 -11.58 6.23
C PRO A 90 5.50 -13.06 5.79
N PRO A 91 4.48 -13.58 5.09
CA PRO A 91 4.58 -14.91 4.48
C PRO A 91 5.69 -14.93 3.42
N ALA A 92 6.24 -16.11 3.15
CA ALA A 92 7.39 -16.29 2.24
C ALA A 92 7.19 -15.66 0.86
N SER A 93 5.97 -15.70 0.31
CA SER A 93 5.62 -15.11 -0.99
C SER A 93 5.77 -13.59 -1.07
N PHE A 94 5.81 -12.91 0.07
CA PHE A 94 6.04 -11.47 0.17
C PHE A 94 7.39 -11.14 0.81
N ALA A 95 7.91 -12.03 1.66
CA ALA A 95 9.21 -11.86 2.30
C ALA A 95 10.35 -11.78 1.26
N SER A 96 10.27 -12.54 0.17
CA SER A 96 11.29 -12.50 -0.89
C SER A 96 11.24 -11.25 -1.78
N LEU A 97 10.15 -10.49 -1.74
CA LEU A 97 9.95 -9.32 -2.60
C LEU A 97 10.68 -8.08 -2.11
N LEU A 98 11.01 -8.01 -0.82
CA LEU A 98 11.52 -6.81 -0.17
C LEU A 98 12.75 -7.16 0.69
N GLU A 99 13.59 -6.17 0.99
CA GLU A 99 14.81 -6.38 1.77
C GLU A 99 14.54 -6.70 3.25
N ASP A 100 15.55 -7.25 3.92
CA ASP A 100 15.56 -7.56 5.36
C ASP A 100 15.71 -6.30 6.25
N ASP A 101 14.95 -5.25 5.95
CA ASP A 101 14.80 -4.09 6.85
C ASP A 101 13.38 -4.00 7.42
N PRO A 102 13.20 -3.46 8.65
CA PRO A 102 11.90 -3.45 9.32
C PRO A 102 10.80 -2.64 8.58
N GLU A 103 11.17 -1.60 7.83
CA GLU A 103 10.18 -0.81 7.09
C GLU A 103 9.65 -1.62 5.89
N GLN A 104 10.54 -2.27 5.16
CA GLN A 104 10.17 -3.17 4.07
C GLN A 104 9.37 -4.39 4.55
N GLN A 105 9.75 -5.02 5.67
CA GLN A 105 8.96 -6.10 6.26
C GLN A 105 7.53 -5.64 6.65
N ALA A 106 7.39 -4.41 7.15
CA ALA A 106 6.07 -3.84 7.45
C ALA A 106 5.20 -3.68 6.19
N LEU A 107 5.81 -3.26 5.06
CA LEU A 107 5.12 -3.20 3.78
C LEU A 107 4.71 -4.59 3.29
N ALA A 108 5.63 -5.56 3.28
CA ALA A 108 5.35 -6.94 2.86
C ALA A 108 4.18 -7.55 3.65
N ALA A 109 4.19 -7.40 4.98
CA ALA A 109 3.12 -7.95 5.81
C ALA A 109 1.77 -7.25 5.58
N THR A 110 1.79 -5.95 5.28
CA THR A 110 0.60 -5.18 4.92
C THR A 110 0.05 -5.62 3.55
N LEU A 111 0.91 -5.80 2.55
CA LEU A 111 0.53 -6.30 1.22
C LEU A 111 -0.09 -7.70 1.31
N ALA A 112 0.53 -8.61 2.07
CA ALA A 112 -0.03 -9.94 2.31
C ALA A 112 -1.39 -9.92 3.03
N ARG A 113 -1.66 -8.91 3.85
CA ARG A 113 -2.97 -8.72 4.48
C ARG A 113 -4.01 -8.19 3.49
N LEU A 114 -3.63 -7.29 2.58
CA LEU A 114 -4.52 -6.76 1.55
C LEU A 114 -4.85 -7.84 0.50
N GLU A 115 -3.87 -8.62 0.08
CA GLU A 115 -4.07 -9.75 -0.83
C GLU A 115 -5.09 -10.77 -0.25
N ARG A 116 -4.93 -11.17 1.02
CA ARG A 116 -5.90 -12.05 1.69
C ARG A 116 -7.30 -11.46 1.85
N ARG A 117 -7.43 -10.13 1.81
CA ARG A 117 -8.72 -9.43 1.83
C ARG A 117 -9.37 -9.36 0.45
N GLY A 118 -8.67 -9.83 -0.59
CA GLY A 118 -9.16 -9.88 -1.96
C GLY A 118 -8.95 -8.58 -2.74
N TYR A 119 -8.03 -7.70 -2.30
CA TYR A 119 -7.65 -6.53 -3.11
C TYR A 119 -6.87 -6.97 -4.34
N ASP A 120 -7.15 -6.37 -5.50
CA ASP A 120 -6.51 -6.69 -6.78
C ASP A 120 -5.36 -5.74 -7.11
N ILE A 121 -5.52 -4.46 -6.73
CA ILE A 121 -4.52 -3.41 -6.93
C ILE A 121 -4.25 -2.70 -5.61
N VAL A 122 -2.97 -2.48 -5.29
CA VAL A 122 -2.56 -1.66 -4.15
C VAL A 122 -1.71 -0.48 -4.61
N LEU A 123 -2.17 0.73 -4.28
CA LEU A 123 -1.41 1.97 -4.47
C LEU A 123 -0.63 2.30 -3.18
N VAL A 124 0.69 2.41 -3.28
CA VAL A 124 1.58 2.67 -2.14
C VAL A 124 2.14 4.09 -2.24
N GLU A 125 1.74 4.99 -1.33
CA GLU A 125 2.34 6.31 -1.19
C GLU A 125 3.52 6.24 -0.18
N GLY A 126 4.75 6.32 -0.67
CA GLY A 126 5.97 6.20 0.13
C GLY A 126 6.78 4.95 -0.21
N PHE A 127 7.55 4.43 0.76
CA PHE A 127 8.40 3.24 0.60
C PHE A 127 9.28 3.29 -0.67
N THR A 128 10.00 4.41 -0.86
CA THR A 128 10.65 4.70 -2.15
C THR A 128 11.81 3.78 -2.49
N GLU A 129 12.41 3.14 -1.48
CA GLU A 129 13.47 2.15 -1.66
C GLU A 129 12.93 0.75 -1.97
N ALA A 130 11.61 0.53 -1.86
CA ALA A 130 11.03 -0.77 -2.18
C ALA A 130 11.25 -1.09 -3.68
N PRO A 131 11.68 -2.31 -4.03
CA PRO A 131 11.90 -2.74 -5.42
C PRO A 131 10.59 -3.03 -6.17
N LEU A 132 9.62 -2.11 -6.07
CA LEU A 132 8.28 -2.23 -6.64
C LEU A 132 8.10 -1.28 -7.83
N PRO A 133 7.25 -1.63 -8.81
CA PRO A 133 6.87 -0.73 -9.90
C PRO A 133 6.46 0.65 -9.37
N THR A 134 7.02 1.71 -9.94
CA THR A 134 6.88 3.06 -9.37
C THR A 134 6.45 4.08 -10.41
N ILE A 135 5.46 4.90 -10.06
CA ILE A 135 5.08 6.12 -10.77
C ILE A 135 5.78 7.30 -10.10
N LEU A 136 6.51 8.08 -10.89
CA LEU A 136 7.16 9.29 -10.41
C LEU A 136 6.20 10.49 -10.45
N VAL A 137 6.26 11.30 -9.40
CA VAL A 137 5.44 12.52 -9.25
C VAL A 137 6.33 13.70 -8.92
N GLY A 138 6.41 14.67 -9.84
CA GLY A 138 7.30 15.82 -9.75
C GLY A 138 8.70 15.50 -10.29
N ASP A 139 9.72 16.17 -9.77
CA ASP A 139 11.10 16.18 -10.28
C ASP A 139 12.01 15.06 -9.72
N ARG A 140 11.45 14.02 -9.13
CA ARG A 140 12.24 12.91 -8.57
C ARG A 140 12.96 12.14 -9.68
N SER A 141 14.25 11.85 -9.45
CA SER A 141 15.06 11.05 -10.37
C SER A 141 14.62 9.57 -10.37
N PRO A 142 14.59 8.89 -11.53
CA PRO A 142 14.43 7.43 -11.61
C PRO A 142 15.45 6.64 -10.79
N ASP A 143 16.68 7.15 -10.66
CA ASP A 143 17.75 6.46 -9.91
C ASP A 143 17.57 6.58 -8.38
N ALA A 144 16.54 7.31 -7.92
CA ALA A 144 16.24 7.56 -6.51
C ALA A 144 15.02 6.76 -6.02
N VAL A 145 14.69 5.67 -6.70
CA VAL A 145 13.68 4.70 -6.30
C VAL A 145 14.24 3.28 -6.45
N GLY A 146 13.80 2.36 -5.59
CA GLY A 146 14.33 0.99 -5.57
C GLY A 146 13.82 0.10 -6.70
N GLY A 147 12.67 0.42 -7.29
CA GLY A 147 12.01 -0.39 -8.31
C GLY A 147 11.90 0.26 -9.69
N PRO A 148 11.40 -0.48 -10.69
CA PRO A 148 11.30 0.01 -12.06
C PRO A 148 10.29 1.16 -12.18
N VAL A 149 10.64 2.20 -12.91
CA VAL A 149 9.73 3.31 -13.21
C VAL A 149 8.79 2.92 -14.35
N ILE A 150 7.48 2.92 -14.10
CA ILE A 150 6.45 2.52 -15.08
C ILE A 150 5.68 3.71 -15.68
N GLY A 151 5.99 4.93 -15.22
CA GLY A 151 5.39 6.15 -15.73
C GLY A 151 5.71 7.36 -14.85
N ARG A 152 5.35 8.54 -15.36
CA ARG A 152 5.39 9.81 -14.65
C ARG A 152 4.02 10.46 -14.67
N ARG A 153 3.71 11.28 -13.67
CA ARG A 153 2.44 12.04 -13.63
C ARG A 153 2.16 12.77 -14.94
N GLU A 154 3.19 13.32 -15.56
CA GLU A 154 3.14 14.09 -16.80
C GLU A 154 2.73 13.28 -18.03
N ASP A 155 2.83 11.94 -17.99
CA ASP A 155 2.41 11.05 -19.08
C ASP A 155 0.89 11.04 -19.26
N GLY A 156 0.15 11.52 -18.26
CA GLY A 156 -1.30 11.59 -18.25
C GLY A 156 -1.96 10.35 -17.68
N LEU A 157 -3.17 10.55 -17.16
CA LEU A 157 -3.84 9.56 -16.31
C LEU A 157 -4.18 8.24 -17.03
N GLU A 158 -4.61 8.30 -18.28
CA GLU A 158 -4.95 7.11 -19.09
C GLU A 158 -3.72 6.22 -19.34
N ALA A 159 -2.56 6.83 -19.58
CA ALA A 159 -1.31 6.09 -19.76
C ALA A 159 -0.91 5.38 -18.46
N LEU A 160 -1.04 6.06 -17.31
CA LEU A 160 -0.75 5.48 -16.01
C LEU A 160 -1.68 4.33 -15.64
N ILE A 161 -2.97 4.45 -15.93
CA ILE A 161 -3.95 3.36 -15.72
C ILE A 161 -3.56 2.14 -16.55
N THR A 162 -3.23 2.35 -17.83
CA THR A 162 -2.77 1.28 -18.72
C THR A 162 -1.52 0.60 -18.17
N SER A 163 -0.52 1.38 -17.73
CA SER A 163 0.70 0.84 -17.11
C SER A 163 0.41 0.02 -15.86
N VAL A 164 -0.49 0.50 -14.99
CA VAL A 164 -0.87 -0.22 -13.76
C VAL A 164 -1.59 -1.52 -14.08
N GLN A 165 -2.56 -1.50 -15.01
CA GLN A 165 -3.32 -2.70 -15.41
C GLN A 165 -2.45 -3.75 -16.13
N ALA A 166 -1.39 -3.31 -16.80
CA ALA A 166 -0.43 -4.17 -17.47
C ALA A 166 0.59 -4.83 -16.52
N LEU A 167 0.63 -4.45 -15.24
CA LEU A 167 1.49 -5.11 -14.26
C LEU A 167 1.11 -6.58 -14.11
N GLU A 168 2.14 -7.42 -14.03
CA GLU A 168 2.01 -8.83 -13.68
C GLU A 168 1.72 -8.98 -12.18
N ASP A 169 1.47 -10.21 -11.76
CA ASP A 169 1.31 -10.50 -10.34
C ASP A 169 2.62 -10.25 -9.61
N VAL A 170 2.59 -9.43 -8.57
CA VAL A 170 3.78 -9.09 -7.79
C VAL A 170 4.42 -10.34 -7.17
N ARG A 171 3.64 -11.39 -6.91
CA ARG A 171 4.10 -12.66 -6.33
C ARG A 171 4.91 -13.52 -7.31
N ASP A 172 4.74 -13.28 -8.61
CA ASP A 172 5.45 -14.01 -9.67
C ASP A 172 6.79 -13.34 -10.04
N THR A 173 7.08 -12.17 -9.47
CA THR A 173 8.34 -11.42 -9.68
C THR A 173 9.42 -11.94 -8.71
N SER A 174 9.93 -13.15 -8.97
CA SER A 174 11.03 -13.80 -8.23
C SER A 174 12.31 -13.92 -9.06
#